data_AF-A0A929K204-F1
#
_entry.id   AF-A0A929K204-F1
#
_cell.length_a   1.000
_cell.length_b   1.000
_cell.length_c   1.000
_cell.angle_alpha   90.00
_cell.angle_beta   90.00
_cell.angle_gamma   90.00
#
_symmetry.space_group_name_H-M   'P 1'
#
loop_
_entity.id
_entity.type
_entity.pdbx_description
1 polymer ?
#
loop_
_entity_poly.entity_id
_entity_poly.type
_entity_poly.pdbx_seq_one_letter_code
_entity_poly.pdbx_strand_id
1 'polypeptide(L)'
;MGKHFLKLLLKPLNESSKALFLRMKNLIANIVFTTFLILITSCQFDPYAGELTTDKPKREDVIGVYQFEGQTIFEVSIDKLGQNATIVLRPDSTYQVNNIPNVFGGMDDEEKKHISAKGNWKIETIRTVENRWGSLEKVWGITLTNIDQILTNISFTGDKAPYGLMIIVDDPTLGQMMSFQKKR
;
A
#
# COMPACT_ATOMS: atom_id res chain seq x y z
N MET A 1 -6.28 21.12 -71.05
CA MET A 1 -6.69 20.02 -70.15
C MET A 1 -6.47 20.48 -68.71
N GLY A 2 -7.51 20.54 -67.86
CA GLY A 2 -7.26 20.83 -66.43
C GLY A 2 -8.33 21.61 -65.64
N LYS A 3 -9.49 21.96 -66.21
CA LYS A 3 -10.55 22.69 -65.46
C LYS A 3 -11.84 21.90 -65.19
N HIS A 4 -11.98 20.69 -65.74
CA HIS A 4 -13.20 19.90 -65.58
C HIS A 4 -13.14 18.79 -64.51
N PHE A 5 -11.95 18.44 -64.01
CA PHE A 5 -11.80 17.34 -63.05
C PHE A 5 -12.00 17.77 -61.58
N LEU A 6 -11.93 19.08 -61.28
CA LEU A 6 -12.02 19.58 -59.91
C LEU A 6 -13.46 19.82 -59.41
N LYS A 7 -14.48 19.72 -60.27
CA LYS A 7 -15.90 19.99 -59.91
C LYS A 7 -16.65 18.77 -59.36
N LEU A 8 -16.03 17.59 -59.38
CA LEU A 8 -16.65 16.33 -58.92
C LEU A 8 -16.37 15.97 -57.46
N LEU A 9 -15.47 16.71 -56.79
CA LEU A 9 -15.07 16.44 -55.39
C LEU A 9 -15.81 17.29 -54.34
N LEU A 10 -16.72 18.18 -54.75
CA LEU A 10 -17.48 19.05 -53.84
C LEU A 10 -18.99 18.92 -54.06
N LYS A 11 -19.52 17.69 -54.03
CA LYS A 11 -20.97 17.52 -53.84
C LYS A 11 -21.30 17.86 -52.38
N PRO A 12 -22.24 18.77 -52.11
CA PRO A 12 -22.67 19.07 -50.75
C PRO A 12 -23.21 17.79 -50.10
N LEU A 13 -22.72 17.46 -48.91
CA LEU A 13 -23.25 16.34 -48.12
C LEU A 13 -24.77 16.50 -47.99
N ASN A 14 -25.53 15.44 -48.26
CA ASN A 14 -26.96 15.45 -48.02
C ASN A 14 -27.25 15.51 -46.51
N GLU A 15 -28.45 15.94 -46.13
CA GLU A 15 -28.82 16.13 -44.71
C GLU A 15 -28.68 14.86 -43.87
N SER A 16 -28.86 13.67 -44.47
CA SER A 16 -28.63 12.38 -43.80
C SER A 16 -27.15 12.16 -43.47
N SER A 17 -26.24 12.51 -44.38
CA SER A 17 -24.79 12.43 -44.16
C SER A 17 -24.32 13.42 -43.08
N LYS A 18 -24.92 14.62 -42.98
CA LYS A 18 -24.60 15.60 -41.93
C LYS A 18 -25.05 15.12 -40.54
N ALA A 19 -26.25 14.55 -40.44
CA ALA A 19 -26.76 13.99 -39.18
C ALA A 19 -25.91 12.80 -38.69
N LEU A 20 -25.45 11.95 -39.62
CA LEU A 20 -24.59 10.80 -39.30
C LEU A 20 -23.20 11.25 -38.83
N PHE A 21 -22.63 12.29 -39.46
CA PHE A 21 -21.37 12.91 -39.04
C PHE A 21 -21.47 13.57 -37.65
N LEU A 22 -22.59 14.26 -37.35
CA LEU A 22 -22.83 14.83 -36.02
C LEU A 22 -22.93 13.74 -34.94
N ARG A 23 -23.64 12.64 -35.23
CA ARG A 23 -23.73 11.48 -34.32
C ARG A 23 -22.38 10.82 -34.08
N MET A 24 -21.56 10.64 -35.12
CA MET A 24 -20.20 10.11 -34.98
C MET A 24 -19.30 11.02 -34.15
N LYS A 25 -19.39 12.36 -34.33
CA LYS A 25 -18.64 13.31 -33.50
C LYS A 25 -18.99 13.20 -32.02
N ASN A 26 -20.28 13.11 -31.70
CA ASN A 26 -20.74 12.96 -30.31
C ASN A 26 -20.32 11.61 -29.72
N LEU A 27 -20.34 10.53 -30.51
CA LEU A 27 -19.87 9.21 -30.09
C LEU A 27 -18.36 9.23 -29.78
N ILE A 28 -17.54 9.82 -30.66
CA ILE A 28 -16.09 9.95 -30.46
C ILE A 28 -15.80 10.80 -29.23
N ALA A 29 -16.48 11.94 -29.06
CA ALA A 29 -16.32 12.80 -27.89
C ALA A 29 -16.65 12.06 -26.59
N ASN A 30 -17.74 11.28 -26.57
CA ASN A 30 -18.12 10.47 -25.41
C ASN A 30 -17.11 9.36 -25.12
N ILE A 31 -16.56 8.70 -26.14
CA ILE A 31 -15.52 7.68 -25.96
C ILE A 31 -14.25 8.31 -25.40
N VAL A 32 -13.80 9.44 -25.96
CA VAL A 32 -12.60 10.15 -25.47
C VAL A 32 -12.79 10.60 -24.02
N PHE A 33 -13.97 11.15 -23.68
CA PHE A 33 -14.28 11.56 -22.31
C PHE A 33 -14.32 10.38 -21.34
N THR A 34 -14.91 9.24 -21.75
CA THR A 34 -14.96 8.02 -20.93
C THR A 34 -13.56 7.44 -20.71
N THR A 35 -12.72 7.37 -21.75
CA THR A 35 -11.33 6.93 -21.62
C THR A 35 -10.52 7.86 -20.71
N PHE A 36 -10.72 9.18 -20.80
CA PHE A 36 -10.07 10.15 -19.92
C PHE A 36 -10.48 9.98 -18.45
N LEU A 37 -11.77 9.71 -18.19
CA LEU A 37 -12.28 9.41 -16.84
C LEU A 37 -11.65 8.15 -16.23
N ILE A 38 -11.41 7.11 -17.03
CA ILE A 38 -10.78 5.86 -16.55
C ILE A 38 -9.31 6.11 -16.19
N LEU A 39 -8.61 6.96 -16.94
CA LEU A 39 -7.19 7.27 -16.71
C LEU A 39 -6.94 8.09 -15.44
N ILE A 40 -7.88 8.94 -15.02
CA ILE A 40 -7.70 9.72 -13.78
C ILE A 40 -7.95 8.91 -12.50
N THR A 41 -8.52 7.70 -12.59
CA THR A 41 -8.78 6.85 -11.41
C THR A 41 -7.65 5.86 -11.10
N SER A 42 -6.60 5.77 -11.94
CA SER A 42 -5.50 4.82 -11.74
C SER A 42 -4.37 5.34 -10.85
N CYS A 43 -4.61 6.35 -10.01
CA CYS A 43 -3.67 6.68 -8.94
C CYS A 43 -3.75 5.57 -7.89
N GLN A 44 -2.83 4.61 -8.00
CA GLN A 44 -2.70 3.48 -7.10
C GLN A 44 -2.22 4.01 -5.74
N PHE A 45 -3.17 4.38 -4.89
CA PHE A 45 -2.92 4.93 -3.57
C PHE A 45 -2.68 3.78 -2.59
N ASP A 46 -1.60 3.85 -1.81
CA ASP A 46 -1.40 2.92 -0.70
C ASP A 46 -2.52 3.12 0.33
N PRO A 47 -3.37 2.10 0.59
CA PRO A 47 -4.57 2.25 1.42
C PRO A 47 -4.26 2.65 2.86
N TYR A 48 -3.03 2.40 3.33
CA TYR A 48 -2.60 2.72 4.69
C TYR A 48 -1.71 3.95 4.77
N ALA A 49 -1.46 4.67 3.66
CA ALA A 49 -0.59 5.85 3.67
C ALA A 49 -0.96 6.87 4.77
N GLY A 50 -2.26 7.04 5.04
CA GLY A 50 -2.76 7.94 6.07
C GLY A 50 -2.65 7.43 7.51
N GLU A 51 -2.31 6.17 7.73
CA GLU A 51 -2.11 5.59 9.07
C GLU A 51 -0.64 5.58 9.50
N LEU A 52 0.28 5.78 8.56
CA LEU A 52 1.72 5.67 8.79
C LEU A 52 2.26 6.92 9.48
N THR A 53 3.19 6.70 10.40
CA THR A 53 3.87 7.80 11.07
C THR A 53 4.89 8.46 10.15
N THR A 54 4.69 9.75 9.83
CA THR A 54 5.61 10.53 8.99
C THR A 54 6.50 11.50 9.76
N ASP A 55 6.13 11.81 11.00
CA ASP A 55 6.97 12.52 11.96
C ASP A 55 7.89 11.56 12.73
N LYS A 56 9.16 11.93 12.91
CA LYS A 56 10.11 11.06 13.62
C LYS A 56 9.69 10.86 15.08
N PRO A 57 9.38 9.64 15.53
CA PRO A 57 9.01 9.41 16.92
C PRO A 57 10.23 9.53 17.84
N LYS A 58 9.98 9.90 19.11
CA LYS A 58 11.01 9.79 20.14
C LYS A 58 11.20 8.33 20.53
N ARG A 59 12.41 7.99 20.98
CA ARG A 59 12.76 6.60 21.27
C ARG A 59 11.97 6.04 22.46
N GLU A 60 11.78 6.84 23.48
CA GLU A 60 10.99 6.54 24.68
C GLU A 60 9.52 6.23 24.36
N ASP A 61 8.97 6.87 23.32
CA ASP A 61 7.57 6.72 22.93
C ASP A 61 7.29 5.38 22.23
N VAL A 62 8.32 4.73 21.69
CA VAL A 62 8.20 3.46 20.96
C VAL A 62 8.70 2.24 21.74
N ILE A 63 9.48 2.44 22.81
CA ILE A 63 9.86 1.34 23.70
C ILE A 63 8.60 0.77 24.38
N GLY A 64 8.42 -0.55 24.33
CA GLY A 64 7.28 -1.21 24.95
C GLY A 64 6.98 -2.60 24.40
N VAL A 65 5.82 -3.11 24.80
CA VAL A 65 5.28 -4.39 24.34
C VAL A 65 4.13 -4.12 23.39
N TYR A 66 4.22 -4.68 22.20
CA TYR A 66 3.19 -4.61 21.16
C TYR A 66 2.50 -5.96 21.05
N GLN A 67 1.18 -5.95 21.09
CA GLN A 67 0.33 -7.13 20.97
C GLN A 67 -0.32 -7.13 19.60
N PHE A 68 -0.40 -8.30 18.99
CA PHE A 68 -1.19 -8.50 17.78
C PHE A 68 -2.63 -7.99 17.99
N GLU A 69 -3.12 -7.19 17.05
CA GLU A 69 -4.46 -6.61 17.07
C GLU A 69 -5.33 -7.21 15.95
N GLY A 70 -4.80 -7.32 14.74
CA GLY A 70 -5.55 -7.81 13.60
C GLY A 70 -4.72 -7.95 12.33
N GLN A 71 -5.36 -8.48 11.28
CA GLN A 71 -4.78 -8.55 9.95
C GLN A 71 -5.86 -8.36 8.88
N THR A 72 -5.45 -8.03 7.67
CA THR A 72 -6.31 -7.97 6.48
C THR A 72 -6.03 -9.09 5.47
N ILE A 73 -5.22 -10.08 5.87
CA ILE A 73 -4.90 -11.26 5.08
C ILE A 73 -6.04 -12.28 5.29
N PHE A 74 -6.80 -12.57 4.24
CA PHE A 74 -8.03 -13.38 4.34
C PHE A 74 -7.78 -14.88 4.08
N GLU A 75 -6.68 -15.19 3.40
CA GLU A 75 -6.32 -16.53 2.95
C GLU A 75 -5.79 -17.42 4.09
N VAL A 76 -5.27 -16.80 5.17
CA VAL A 76 -4.63 -17.50 6.27
C VAL A 76 -5.35 -17.23 7.59
N SER A 77 -5.96 -18.26 8.18
CA SER A 77 -6.55 -18.16 9.51
C SER A 77 -5.47 -18.12 10.59
N ILE A 78 -5.53 -17.13 11.49
CA ILE A 78 -4.64 -17.06 12.65
C ILE A 78 -5.16 -17.95 13.78
N ASP A 79 -4.32 -18.88 14.22
CA ASP A 79 -4.62 -19.73 15.37
C ASP A 79 -4.51 -18.98 16.72
N LYS A 80 -4.83 -19.67 17.82
CA LYS A 80 -4.77 -19.07 19.16
C LYS A 80 -3.37 -18.61 19.56
N LEU A 81 -2.32 -19.23 19.02
CA LEU A 81 -0.94 -18.87 19.35
C LEU A 81 -0.56 -17.56 18.65
N GLY A 82 -0.92 -17.43 17.38
CA GLY A 82 -0.73 -16.23 16.57
C GLY A 82 -1.52 -15.02 17.08
N GLN A 83 -2.73 -15.23 17.59
CA GLN A 83 -3.52 -14.17 18.25
C GLN A 83 -2.81 -13.59 19.48
N ASN A 84 -1.91 -14.37 20.09
CA ASN A 84 -1.09 -13.95 21.21
C ASN A 84 0.30 -13.44 20.78
N ALA A 85 0.56 -13.21 19.49
CA ALA A 85 1.85 -12.74 19.01
C ALA A 85 2.24 -11.39 19.62
N THR A 86 3.54 -11.23 19.88
CA THR A 86 4.08 -10.02 20.53
C THR A 86 5.38 -9.56 19.90
N ILE A 87 5.59 -8.24 19.90
CA ILE A 87 6.87 -7.60 19.59
C ILE A 87 7.28 -6.76 20.80
N VAL A 88 8.45 -7.00 21.36
CA VAL A 88 8.98 -6.27 22.51
C VAL A 88 10.18 -5.45 22.07
N LEU A 89 10.11 -4.14 22.23
CA LEU A 89 11.22 -3.21 21.97
C LEU A 89 11.79 -2.72 23.30
N ARG A 90 13.06 -3.02 23.57
CA ARG A 90 13.72 -2.67 24.84
C ARG A 90 14.57 -1.40 24.71
N PRO A 91 14.80 -0.66 25.83
CA PRO A 91 15.60 0.56 25.83
C PRO A 91 17.03 0.39 25.30
N ASP A 92 17.63 -0.77 25.55
CA ASP A 92 19.00 -1.15 25.17
C ASP A 92 19.19 -1.44 23.68
N SER A 93 18.19 -1.19 22.84
CA SER A 93 18.17 -1.51 21.40
C SER A 93 18.02 -2.99 21.10
N THR A 94 17.68 -3.84 22.08
CA THR A 94 17.34 -5.24 21.81
C THR A 94 15.84 -5.42 21.61
N TYR A 95 15.45 -6.43 20.83
CA TYR A 95 14.05 -6.78 20.63
C TYR A 95 13.80 -8.27 20.88
N GLN A 96 12.53 -8.60 21.05
CA GLN A 96 12.05 -9.98 21.02
C GLN A 96 10.71 -10.05 20.31
N VAL A 97 10.63 -10.92 19.31
CA VAL A 97 9.41 -11.29 18.60
C VAL A 97 8.99 -12.68 19.08
N ASN A 98 7.71 -12.85 19.41
CA ASN A 98 7.15 -14.15 19.76
C ASN A 98 5.91 -14.43 18.90
N ASN A 99 5.89 -15.62 18.30
CA ASN A 99 4.74 -16.24 17.65
C ASN A 99 4.05 -15.43 16.54
N ILE A 100 4.77 -14.59 15.80
CA ILE A 100 4.16 -13.91 14.64
C ILE A 100 3.71 -14.99 13.64
N PRO A 101 2.43 -14.99 13.21
CA PRO A 101 1.96 -15.93 12.19
C PRO A 101 2.81 -15.83 10.92
N ASN A 102 3.27 -16.97 10.42
CA ASN A 102 3.91 -17.01 9.11
C ASN A 102 2.83 -17.07 8.02
N VAL A 103 2.52 -15.91 7.46
CA VAL A 103 1.48 -15.70 6.44
C VAL A 103 2.10 -15.36 5.08
N PHE A 104 3.42 -15.54 4.94
CA PHE A 104 4.22 -14.90 3.90
C PHE A 104 4.41 -15.74 2.62
N GLY A 105 3.95 -16.99 2.61
CA GLY A 105 3.80 -17.83 1.41
C GLY A 105 5.12 -18.32 0.79
N GLY A 106 5.33 -19.65 0.83
CA GLY A 106 6.54 -20.30 0.32
C GLY A 106 6.55 -21.79 0.65
N MET A 107 7.25 -22.62 -0.14
CA MET A 107 7.34 -24.08 0.11
C MET A 107 7.98 -24.42 1.47
N ASP A 108 8.87 -23.55 1.96
CA ASP A 108 9.49 -23.69 3.29
C ASP A 108 8.61 -23.15 4.43
N ASP A 109 7.53 -22.42 4.12
CA ASP A 109 6.65 -21.78 5.12
C ASP A 109 5.64 -22.75 5.73
N GLU A 110 5.40 -23.91 5.11
CA GLU A 110 4.55 -24.95 5.69
C GLU A 110 5.14 -25.57 6.96
N GLU A 111 6.48 -25.55 7.12
CA GLU A 111 7.16 -26.12 8.29
C GLU A 111 7.20 -25.19 9.51
N LYS A 112 7.15 -23.86 9.31
CA LYS A 112 7.23 -22.86 10.38
C LYS A 112 6.00 -21.95 10.40
N LYS A 113 4.93 -22.43 11.04
CA LYS A 113 3.66 -21.68 11.23
C LYS A 113 3.81 -20.37 12.00
N HIS A 114 4.84 -20.24 12.82
CA HIS A 114 5.07 -19.04 13.63
C HIS A 114 6.54 -18.66 13.68
N ILE A 115 6.80 -17.36 13.66
CA ILE A 115 8.13 -16.78 13.69
C ILE A 115 8.39 -16.18 15.08
N SER A 116 9.52 -16.56 15.66
CA SER A 116 10.03 -16.00 16.91
C SER A 116 11.52 -15.72 16.76
N ALA A 117 11.95 -14.53 17.18
CA ALA A 117 13.31 -14.06 16.96
C ALA A 117 13.75 -13.06 18.02
N LYS A 118 15.06 -12.84 18.11
CA LYS A 118 15.70 -11.84 18.96
C LYS A 118 16.86 -11.20 18.22
N GLY A 119 17.10 -9.94 18.48
CA GLY A 119 18.21 -9.20 17.87
C GLY A 119 18.22 -7.76 18.34
N ASN A 120 18.75 -6.89 17.48
CA ASN A 120 18.80 -5.46 17.71
C ASN A 120 17.76 -4.73 16.85
N TRP A 121 17.32 -3.57 17.32
CA TRP A 121 16.41 -2.69 16.62
C TRP A 121 16.91 -1.24 16.59
N LYS A 122 16.53 -0.50 15.53
CA LYS A 122 16.76 0.95 15.41
C LYS A 122 15.56 1.64 14.77
N ILE A 123 15.37 2.92 15.07
CA ILE A 123 14.38 3.77 14.40
C ILE A 123 15.00 4.29 13.11
N GLU A 124 14.35 4.07 11.98
CA GLU A 124 14.77 4.65 10.70
C GLU A 124 13.61 4.91 9.75
N THR A 125 13.92 5.61 8.66
CA THR A 125 13.00 5.74 7.53
C THR A 125 13.04 4.42 6.76
N ILE A 126 11.90 3.73 6.71
CA ILE A 126 11.81 2.41 6.07
C ILE A 126 11.25 2.48 4.65
N ARG A 127 10.51 3.55 4.32
CA ARG A 127 9.98 3.83 2.97
C ARG A 127 9.57 5.30 2.81
N THR A 128 9.10 5.64 1.62
CA THR A 128 8.43 6.92 1.32
C THR A 128 7.03 6.66 0.82
N VAL A 129 6.08 7.52 1.18
CA VAL A 129 4.70 7.49 0.67
C VAL A 129 4.34 8.85 0.10
N GLU A 130 3.52 8.86 -0.94
CA GLU A 130 2.96 10.09 -1.48
C GLU A 130 1.73 10.49 -0.67
N ASN A 131 1.70 11.71 -0.17
CA ASN A 131 0.56 12.23 0.57
C ASN A 131 -0.57 12.68 -0.38
N ARG A 132 -1.71 13.10 0.19
CA ARG A 132 -2.88 13.54 -0.61
C ARG A 132 -2.63 14.75 -1.51
N TRP A 133 -1.51 15.45 -1.32
CA TRP A 133 -1.11 16.63 -2.08
C TRP A 133 0.00 16.35 -3.09
N GLY A 134 0.39 15.08 -3.27
CA GLY A 134 1.44 14.67 -4.20
C GLY A 134 2.86 14.88 -3.69
N SER A 135 3.05 15.13 -2.39
CA SER A 135 4.37 15.27 -1.78
C SER A 135 4.84 13.94 -1.21
N LEU A 136 6.12 13.62 -1.40
CA LEU A 136 6.74 12.43 -0.84
C LEU A 136 7.11 12.68 0.63
N GLU A 137 6.51 11.90 1.52
CA GLU A 137 6.79 11.89 2.96
C GLU A 137 7.57 10.63 3.35
N LYS A 138 8.46 10.78 4.32
CA LYS A 138 9.23 9.66 4.88
C LYS A 138 8.34 8.92 5.88
N VAL A 139 8.29 7.60 5.76
CA VAL A 139 7.62 6.74 6.75
C VAL A 139 8.65 6.25 7.73
N TRP A 140 8.39 6.48 9.02
CA TRP A 140 9.22 5.99 10.10
C TRP A 140 8.79 4.60 10.55
N GLY A 141 9.76 3.80 10.95
CA GLY A 141 9.55 2.46 11.45
C GLY A 141 10.73 1.94 12.25
N ILE A 142 10.76 0.63 12.42
CA ILE A 142 11.87 -0.09 13.04
C ILE A 142 12.56 -1.04 12.07
N THR A 143 13.88 -0.99 12.23
CA THR A 143 14.97 -1.84 11.75
C THR A 143 15.28 -3.13 12.51
N LEU A 144 14.77 -4.31 12.22
CA LEU A 144 15.11 -5.53 12.97
C LEU A 144 16.30 -6.29 12.36
N THR A 145 17.22 -6.79 13.20
CA THR A 145 18.29 -7.71 12.78
C THR A 145 17.97 -9.17 13.13
N ASN A 146 18.51 -10.15 12.40
CA ASN A 146 18.38 -11.59 12.69
C ASN A 146 16.92 -12.11 12.69
N ILE A 147 16.12 -11.66 11.71
CA ILE A 147 14.76 -12.12 11.47
C ILE A 147 14.53 -12.24 9.96
N ASP A 148 13.46 -12.92 9.55
CA ASP A 148 13.10 -13.05 8.15
C ASP A 148 12.99 -11.68 7.45
N GLN A 149 13.39 -11.64 6.18
CA GLN A 149 13.53 -10.39 5.44
C GLN A 149 12.22 -9.57 5.41
N ILE A 150 11.07 -10.24 5.32
CA ILE A 150 9.75 -9.61 5.32
C ILE A 150 9.39 -8.93 6.65
N LEU A 151 10.00 -9.37 7.75
CA LEU A 151 9.82 -8.80 9.09
C LEU A 151 10.93 -7.80 9.46
N THR A 152 11.91 -7.59 8.59
CA THR A 152 13.06 -6.72 8.87
C THR A 152 12.62 -5.27 9.06
N ASN A 153 11.68 -4.78 8.26
CA ASN A 153 11.18 -3.41 8.34
C ASN A 153 9.72 -3.41 8.79
N ILE A 154 9.42 -2.73 9.89
CA ILE A 154 8.05 -2.63 10.43
C ILE A 154 7.70 -1.15 10.59
N SER A 155 6.58 -0.73 10.02
CA SER A 155 6.13 0.67 10.05
C SER A 155 5.59 1.04 11.42
N PHE A 156 5.81 2.29 11.85
CA PHE A 156 5.01 2.88 12.92
C PHE A 156 3.67 3.36 12.37
N THR A 157 2.65 3.32 13.21
CA THR A 157 1.33 3.87 12.91
C THR A 157 0.88 4.91 13.94
N GLY A 158 0.08 5.85 13.47
CA GLY A 158 -0.48 6.97 14.24
C GLY A 158 0.40 8.23 14.23
N ASP A 159 -0.24 9.37 14.50
CA ASP A 159 0.39 10.69 14.48
C ASP A 159 1.12 11.03 15.80
N LYS A 160 0.78 10.33 16.88
CA LYS A 160 1.32 10.57 18.22
C LYS A 160 1.31 9.32 19.07
N ALA A 161 2.10 9.34 20.14
CA ALA A 161 2.13 8.26 21.12
C ALA A 161 0.74 8.00 21.76
N PRO A 162 0.41 6.73 22.07
CA PRO A 162 1.20 5.53 21.77
C PRO A 162 1.13 5.17 20.29
N TYR A 163 2.28 4.94 19.67
CA TYR A 163 2.38 4.46 18.29
C TYR A 163 2.00 2.97 18.21
N GLY A 164 1.41 2.54 17.10
CA GLY A 164 1.27 1.13 16.74
C GLY A 164 2.42 0.64 15.85
N LEU A 165 2.39 -0.64 15.50
CA LEU A 165 3.26 -1.24 14.50
C LEU A 165 2.42 -1.90 13.40
N MET A 166 2.87 -1.76 12.15
CA MET A 166 2.24 -2.37 10.99
C MET A 166 3.28 -3.10 10.13
N ILE A 167 3.03 -4.38 9.88
CA ILE A 167 3.79 -5.22 8.96
C ILE A 167 2.99 -5.30 7.67
N ILE A 168 3.55 -4.80 6.57
CA ILE A 168 2.92 -4.83 5.25
C ILE A 168 3.41 -6.09 4.53
N VAL A 169 2.48 -6.87 3.99
CA VAL A 169 2.75 -8.17 3.35
C VAL A 169 2.62 -8.02 1.83
N ASP A 170 3.60 -8.55 1.10
CA ASP A 170 3.60 -8.75 -0.35
C ASP A 170 3.63 -7.46 -1.21
N ASP A 171 2.49 -6.80 -1.39
CA ASP A 171 2.29 -5.64 -2.26
C ASP A 171 1.38 -4.61 -1.55
N PRO A 172 1.83 -3.35 -1.31
CA PRO A 172 1.04 -2.32 -0.64
C PRO A 172 -0.31 -2.05 -1.34
N THR A 173 -0.45 -2.45 -2.60
CA THR A 173 -1.64 -2.24 -3.40
C THR A 173 -2.75 -3.26 -3.12
N LEU A 174 -2.39 -4.44 -2.60
CA LEU A 174 -3.34 -5.43 -2.09
C LEU A 174 -3.82 -5.08 -0.67
N GLY A 175 -3.17 -4.15 0.01
CA GLY A 175 -3.57 -3.69 1.34
C GLY A 175 -3.51 -4.81 2.38
N GLN A 176 -2.63 -5.78 2.22
CA GLN A 176 -2.44 -6.86 3.17
C GLN A 176 -1.46 -6.46 4.26
N MET A 177 -1.91 -6.52 5.52
CA MET A 177 -1.08 -6.14 6.67
C MET A 177 -1.44 -6.91 7.93
N MET A 178 -0.52 -6.89 8.88
CA MET A 178 -0.74 -7.24 10.28
C MET A 178 -0.51 -6.00 11.16
N SER A 179 -1.45 -5.71 12.05
CA SER A 179 -1.36 -4.61 13.01
C SER A 179 -1.04 -5.10 14.42
N PHE A 180 -0.25 -4.32 15.13
CA PHE A 180 0.08 -4.54 16.53
C PHE A 180 -0.08 -3.23 17.31
N GLN A 181 -0.73 -3.31 18.46
CA GLN A 181 -0.95 -2.17 19.35
C GLN A 181 -0.02 -2.23 20.55
N LYS A 182 0.49 -1.07 20.96
CA LYS A 182 1.27 -0.95 22.18
C LYS A 182 0.36 -1.19 23.40
N LYS A 183 0.74 -2.14 24.26
CA LYS A 183 0.05 -2.35 25.54
C LYS A 183 0.23 -1.09 26.41
N ARG A 184 -0.87 -0.64 27.00
CA ARG A 184 -0.89 0.47 27.97
C ARG A 184 -0.17 0.11 29.25
#